data_AF-A0A917US19-F1
#
_entry.id   AF-A0A917US19-F1
#
_cell.length_a   1.000
_cell.length_b   1.000
_cell.length_c   1.000
_cell.angle_alpha   90.00
_cell.angle_beta   90.00
_cell.angle_gamma   90.00
#
_symmetry.space_group_name_H-M   'P 1'
#
loop_
_entity.id
_entity.type
_entity.pdbx_description
1 polymer ?
#
loop_
_entity_poly.entity_id
_entity_poly.type
_entity_poly.pdbx_seq_one_letter_code
_entity_poly.pdbx_strand_id
1 'polypeptide(L)'
;MREHTDLLTLRSQLARAEKQARKAATEQAATPRPTLQKPVQPQREQELEGVTTDDFSLGRAHARLRDLVYDGHYHVCAHAVGHARAEGFLEPDIVGVLVSGRVRAVYPQERRFLVCGFFESGGIRLPLHVVAQMYEDGLDVVTAFIPKHPHHIISRARLAVLLRWDDEQMRARTAQPGSRAGTRGRTRWKRGN
;
A
#
# COMPACT_ATOMS: atom_id res chain seq x y z
N MET A 1 -70.41 -3.47 -18.30
CA MET A 1 -69.99 -2.83 -17.04
C MET A 1 -68.61 -2.23 -17.28
N ARG A 2 -68.49 -0.89 -17.31
CA ARG A 2 -67.22 -0.20 -17.59
C ARG A 2 -66.53 0.08 -16.25
N GLU A 3 -65.34 -0.48 -16.08
CA GLU A 3 -64.54 -0.27 -14.87
C GLU A 3 -64.14 1.19 -14.75
N HIS A 4 -64.66 1.87 -13.73
CA HIS A 4 -64.23 3.21 -13.38
C HIS A 4 -62.90 3.09 -12.64
N THR A 5 -61.81 2.94 -13.39
CA THR A 5 -60.45 2.91 -12.83
C THR A 5 -60.16 4.30 -12.27
N ASP A 6 -60.17 4.39 -10.95
CA ASP A 6 -59.99 5.63 -10.21
C ASP A 6 -58.63 6.28 -10.56
N LEU A 7 -58.65 7.52 -11.05
CA LEU A 7 -57.47 8.24 -11.54
C LEU A 7 -56.34 8.35 -10.49
N LEU A 8 -56.71 8.29 -9.20
CA LEU A 8 -55.76 8.25 -8.09
C LEU A 8 -54.96 6.95 -8.06
N THR A 9 -55.59 5.81 -8.37
CA THR A 9 -54.94 4.50 -8.39
C THR A 9 -53.90 4.41 -9.50
N LEU A 10 -54.22 4.90 -10.71
CA LEU A 10 -53.30 4.95 -11.85
C LEU A 10 -52.07 5.83 -11.57
N ARG A 11 -52.26 6.98 -10.91
CA ARG A 11 -51.15 7.84 -10.49
C ARG A 11 -50.22 7.16 -9.48
N SER A 12 -50.79 6.43 -8.52
CA SER A 12 -50.00 5.69 -7.52
C SER A 12 -49.18 4.56 -8.15
N GLN A 13 -49.72 3.89 -9.18
CA GLN A 13 -49.05 2.83 -9.92
C GLN A 13 -47.89 3.38 -10.75
N LEU A 14 -48.09 4.51 -11.45
CA LEU A 14 -47.02 5.18 -12.20
C LEU A 14 -45.87 5.65 -11.30
N ALA A 15 -46.17 6.24 -10.14
CA ALA A 15 -45.15 6.68 -9.19
C ALA A 15 -44.31 5.50 -8.64
N ARG A 16 -44.94 4.34 -8.40
CA ARG A 16 -44.24 3.12 -7.98
C ARG A 16 -43.36 2.57 -9.10
N ALA A 17 -43.86 2.56 -10.33
CA ALA A 17 -43.11 2.12 -11.50
C ALA A 17 -41.88 3.01 -11.76
N GLU A 18 -42.01 4.33 -11.68
CA GLU A 18 -40.87 5.25 -11.81
C GLU A 18 -39.82 5.05 -10.72
N LYS A 19 -40.26 4.83 -9.46
CA LYS A 19 -39.34 4.58 -8.36
C LYS A 19 -38.56 3.27 -8.54
N GLN A 20 -39.21 2.23 -9.08
CA GLN A 20 -38.56 0.97 -9.42
C GLN A 20 -37.59 1.13 -10.60
N ALA A 21 -37.96 1.90 -11.62
CA ALA A 21 -37.08 2.20 -12.75
C ALA A 21 -35.80 2.95 -12.32
N ARG A 22 -35.91 3.90 -11.38
CA ARG A 22 -34.74 4.61 -10.82
C ARG A 22 -33.84 3.69 -10.00
N LYS A 23 -34.40 2.75 -9.23
CA LYS A 23 -33.62 1.74 -8.50
C LYS A 23 -32.89 0.80 -9.46
N ALA A 24 -33.60 0.25 -10.46
CA ALA A 24 -33.01 -0.64 -11.46
C ALA A 24 -31.88 0.05 -12.25
N ALA A 25 -32.03 1.33 -12.61
CA ALA A 25 -30.98 2.10 -13.28
C ALA A 25 -29.75 2.33 -12.38
N THR A 26 -29.96 2.50 -11.07
CA THR A 26 -28.86 2.66 -10.09
C THR A 26 -28.12 1.33 -9.88
N GLU A 27 -28.84 0.22 -9.85
CA GLU A 27 -28.27 -1.14 -9.72
C GLU A 27 -27.49 -1.55 -10.97
N GLN A 28 -27.94 -1.19 -12.17
CA GLN A 28 -27.21 -1.45 -13.43
C GLN A 28 -25.91 -0.64 -13.53
N ALA A 29 -25.87 0.58 -12.96
CA ALA A 29 -24.66 1.39 -12.89
C ALA A 29 -23.64 0.90 -11.84
N ALA A 30 -24.02 -0.06 -10.98
CA ALA A 30 -23.17 -0.64 -9.95
C ALA A 30 -22.43 -1.92 -10.40
N THR A 31 -22.33 -2.18 -11.71
CA THR A 31 -21.38 -3.17 -12.20
C THR A 31 -19.96 -2.67 -11.90
N PRO A 32 -19.12 -3.46 -11.18
CA PRO A 32 -17.76 -3.04 -10.87
C PRO A 32 -17.00 -2.90 -12.20
N ARG A 33 -16.76 -1.64 -12.61
CA ARG A 33 -15.84 -1.35 -13.71
C ARG A 33 -14.53 -2.07 -13.39
N PRO A 34 -13.99 -2.91 -14.30
CA PRO A 34 -12.63 -3.40 -14.12
C PRO A 34 -11.76 -2.16 -13.99
N THR A 35 -11.10 -2.02 -12.85
CA THR A 35 -10.15 -0.93 -12.61
C THR A 35 -9.04 -1.09 -13.64
N LEU A 36 -9.14 -0.36 -14.75
CA LEU A 36 -8.05 -0.16 -15.68
C LEU A 36 -6.90 0.41 -14.87
N GLN A 37 -5.94 -0.45 -14.54
CA GLN A 37 -4.73 -0.04 -13.83
C GLN A 37 -4.11 1.06 -14.68
N LYS A 38 -3.97 2.26 -14.11
CA LYS A 38 -3.32 3.38 -14.79
C LYS A 38 -1.97 2.88 -15.31
N PRO A 39 -1.61 3.14 -16.57
CA PRO A 39 -0.33 2.70 -17.11
C PRO A 39 0.78 3.20 -16.18
N VAL A 40 1.58 2.24 -15.74
CA VAL A 40 2.75 2.47 -14.89
C VAL A 40 3.65 3.44 -15.66
N GLN A 41 4.09 4.53 -15.02
CA GLN A 41 5.01 5.45 -15.68
C GLN A 41 6.30 4.69 -16.06
N PRO A 42 6.95 4.98 -17.20
CA PRO A 42 8.12 4.21 -17.67
C PRO A 42 9.27 4.19 -16.65
N GLN A 43 9.41 5.24 -15.85
CA GLN A 43 10.36 5.30 -14.74
C GLN A 43 10.08 4.24 -13.66
N ARG A 44 8.80 3.94 -13.40
CA ARG A 44 8.38 2.95 -12.40
C ARG A 44 8.56 1.51 -12.90
N GLU A 45 8.54 1.27 -14.21
CA GLU A 45 8.86 -0.04 -14.79
C GLU A 45 10.35 -0.37 -14.57
N GLN A 46 11.24 0.59 -14.83
CA GLN A 46 12.69 0.45 -14.55
C GLN A 46 12.97 0.23 -13.06
N GLU A 47 12.24 0.93 -12.19
CA GLU A 47 12.37 0.80 -10.74
C GLU A 47 11.92 -0.56 -10.16
N LEU A 48 11.06 -1.28 -10.89
CA LEU A 48 10.54 -2.61 -10.53
C LEU A 48 11.24 -3.74 -11.30
N GLU A 49 12.24 -3.43 -12.11
CA GLU A 49 12.98 -4.43 -12.88
C GLU A 49 13.62 -5.49 -11.95
N GLY A 50 13.31 -6.75 -12.23
CA GLY A 50 13.78 -7.90 -11.45
C GLY A 50 13.00 -8.19 -10.17
N VAL A 51 11.91 -7.47 -9.90
CA VAL A 51 10.99 -7.76 -8.77
C VAL A 51 9.93 -8.76 -9.21
N THR A 52 9.84 -9.87 -8.47
CA THR A 52 8.85 -10.92 -8.72
C THR A 52 7.52 -10.56 -8.05
N THR A 53 6.45 -10.54 -8.84
CA THR A 53 5.11 -10.11 -8.40
C THR A 53 4.00 -11.09 -8.80
N ASP A 54 4.35 -12.27 -9.32
CA ASP A 54 3.36 -13.28 -9.72
C ASP A 54 2.76 -14.00 -8.51
N ASP A 55 1.43 -14.11 -8.48
CA ASP A 55 0.69 -14.62 -7.32
C ASP A 55 1.12 -16.03 -6.89
N PHE A 56 1.52 -16.89 -7.83
CA PHE A 56 1.96 -18.25 -7.53
C PHE A 56 3.30 -18.28 -6.77
N SER A 57 4.32 -17.56 -7.26
CA SER A 57 5.61 -17.47 -6.57
C SER A 57 5.46 -16.76 -5.23
N LEU A 58 4.62 -15.72 -5.15
CA LEU A 58 4.32 -15.01 -3.91
C LEU A 58 3.65 -15.93 -2.87
N GLY A 59 2.69 -16.75 -3.28
CA GLY A 59 2.03 -17.72 -2.41
C GLY A 59 3.00 -18.78 -1.86
N ARG A 60 3.86 -19.34 -2.72
CA ARG A 60 4.88 -20.31 -2.32
C ARG A 60 5.92 -19.69 -1.40
N ALA A 61 6.36 -18.47 -1.69
CA ALA A 61 7.26 -17.69 -0.84
C ALA A 61 6.67 -17.49 0.56
N HIS A 62 5.39 -17.10 0.63
CA HIS A 62 4.71 -16.89 1.90
C HIS A 62 4.61 -18.17 2.74
N ALA A 63 4.31 -19.31 2.10
CA ALA A 63 4.26 -20.59 2.81
C ALA A 63 5.61 -20.92 3.47
N ARG A 64 6.71 -20.82 2.71
CA ARG A 64 8.06 -21.06 3.25
C ARG A 64 8.43 -20.10 4.37
N LEU A 65 8.09 -18.82 4.22
CA LEU A 65 8.30 -17.82 5.26
C LEU A 65 7.54 -18.18 6.54
N ARG A 66 6.28 -18.56 6.39
CA ARG A 66 5.41 -18.90 7.52
C ARG A 66 5.91 -20.12 8.28
N ASP A 67 6.42 -21.13 7.58
CA ASP A 67 7.01 -22.32 8.19
C ASP A 67 8.21 -21.94 9.08
N LEU A 68 9.13 -21.10 8.57
CA LEU A 68 10.26 -20.58 9.35
C LEU A 68 9.83 -19.80 10.60
N VAL A 69 8.75 -19.01 10.50
CA VAL A 69 8.24 -18.24 11.64
C VAL A 69 7.61 -19.16 12.69
N TYR A 70 6.88 -20.19 12.27
CA TYR A 70 6.31 -21.18 13.21
C TYR A 70 7.38 -22.01 13.92
N ASP A 71 8.47 -22.33 13.22
CA ASP A 71 9.62 -23.04 13.80
C ASP A 71 10.49 -22.13 14.68
N GLY A 72 10.19 -20.84 14.76
CA GLY A 72 10.95 -19.85 15.54
C GLY A 72 12.29 -19.46 14.89
N HIS A 73 12.51 -19.80 13.63
CA HIS A 73 13.70 -19.46 12.85
C HIS A 73 13.62 -18.05 12.26
N TYR A 74 13.34 -17.06 13.10
CA TYR A 74 13.35 -15.66 12.71
C TYR A 74 14.10 -14.79 13.73
N HIS A 75 14.66 -13.69 13.24
CA HIS A 75 15.32 -12.69 14.06
C HIS A 75 14.82 -11.29 13.69
N VAL A 76 14.43 -10.49 14.68
CA VAL A 76 14.05 -9.09 14.45
C VAL A 76 15.27 -8.20 14.67
N CYS A 77 15.77 -7.60 13.59
CA CYS A 77 16.95 -6.76 13.64
C CYS A 77 16.70 -5.49 14.47
N ALA A 78 17.77 -4.94 15.07
CA ALA A 78 17.71 -3.71 15.86
C ALA A 78 17.05 -2.54 15.11
N HIS A 79 17.31 -2.43 13.80
CA HIS A 79 16.67 -1.43 12.94
C HIS A 79 15.14 -1.57 12.89
N ALA A 80 14.63 -2.79 12.74
CA ALA A 80 13.20 -3.06 12.76
C ALA A 80 12.57 -2.72 14.12
N VAL A 81 13.27 -2.99 15.23
CA VAL A 81 12.83 -2.58 16.57
C VAL A 81 12.78 -1.06 16.71
N GLY A 82 13.74 -0.34 16.12
CA GLY A 82 13.75 1.13 16.08
C GLY A 82 12.52 1.70 15.39
N HIS A 83 12.16 1.15 14.23
CA HIS A 83 10.94 1.53 13.51
C HIS A 83 9.67 1.17 14.28
N ALA A 84 9.61 -0.03 14.86
CA ALA A 84 8.46 -0.47 15.66
C ALA A 84 8.14 0.53 16.79
N ARG A 85 9.18 0.97 17.50
CA ARG A 85 9.06 1.99 18.55
C ARG A 85 8.65 3.37 18.01
N ALA A 86 9.21 3.79 16.88
CA ALA A 86 8.92 5.10 16.30
C ALA A 86 7.49 5.19 15.71
N GLU A 87 6.98 4.08 15.19
CA GLU A 87 5.71 4.03 14.46
C GLU A 87 4.56 3.43 15.29
N GLY A 88 4.86 2.84 16.45
CA GLY A 88 3.86 2.42 17.44
C GLY A 88 3.29 1.02 17.24
N PHE A 89 4.10 0.11 16.70
CA PHE A 89 3.79 -1.33 16.64
C PHE A 89 4.84 -2.15 17.39
N LEU A 90 4.53 -3.41 17.69
CA LEU A 90 5.38 -4.30 18.48
C LEU A 90 5.85 -5.50 17.65
N GLU A 91 6.80 -6.27 18.20
CA GLU A 91 7.26 -7.51 17.59
C GLU A 91 6.12 -8.53 17.31
N PRO A 92 5.14 -8.74 18.22
CA PRO A 92 4.01 -9.61 17.92
C PRO A 92 3.19 -9.16 16.70
N ASP A 93 3.12 -7.86 16.43
CA ASP A 93 2.43 -7.32 15.25
C ASP A 93 3.21 -7.66 13.97
N ILE A 94 4.54 -7.55 14.01
CA ILE A 94 5.43 -7.95 12.92
C ILE A 94 5.22 -9.44 12.63
N VAL A 95 5.34 -10.29 13.65
CA VAL A 95 5.17 -11.75 13.53
C VAL A 95 3.77 -12.10 13.04
N GLY A 96 2.74 -11.43 13.57
CA GLY A 96 1.35 -11.57 13.12
C GLY A 96 1.18 -11.28 11.63
N VAL A 97 1.85 -10.24 11.12
CA VAL A 97 1.85 -9.92 9.68
C VAL A 97 2.65 -10.90 8.87
N LEU A 98 3.77 -11.42 9.38
CA LEU A 98 4.54 -12.46 8.69
C LEU A 98 3.74 -13.76 8.52
N VAL A 99 2.85 -14.08 9.47
CA VAL A 99 2.03 -15.31 9.43
C VAL A 99 0.73 -15.13 8.63
N SER A 100 0.03 -14.02 8.84
CA SER A 100 -1.32 -13.79 8.31
C SER A 100 -1.37 -12.89 7.08
N GLY A 101 -0.26 -12.21 6.77
CA GLY A 101 -0.16 -11.24 5.69
C GLY A 101 -0.12 -11.89 4.32
N ARG A 102 0.32 -11.10 3.34
CA ARG A 102 0.57 -11.55 1.97
C ARG A 102 1.89 -10.98 1.49
N VAL A 103 2.73 -11.84 0.92
CA VAL A 103 3.92 -11.38 0.20
C VAL A 103 3.43 -10.63 -1.05
N ARG A 104 3.87 -9.38 -1.22
CA ARG A 104 3.52 -8.53 -2.37
C ARG A 104 4.62 -8.40 -3.39
N ALA A 105 5.86 -8.57 -2.96
CA ALA A 105 7.02 -8.52 -3.83
C ALA A 105 8.13 -9.37 -3.24
N VAL A 106 8.85 -10.06 -4.12
CA VAL A 106 10.14 -10.67 -3.81
C VAL A 106 11.20 -9.93 -4.61
N TYR A 107 12.29 -9.58 -3.96
CA TYR A 107 13.48 -8.95 -4.51
C TYR A 107 14.59 -10.01 -4.50
N PRO A 108 14.71 -10.82 -5.58
CA PRO A 108 15.55 -12.01 -5.57
C PRO A 108 17.03 -11.70 -5.37
N GLN A 109 17.51 -10.56 -5.89
CA GLN A 109 18.91 -10.17 -5.82
C GLN A 109 19.36 -9.88 -4.37
N GLU A 110 18.48 -9.23 -3.59
CA GLU A 110 18.72 -8.94 -2.18
C GLU A 110 18.21 -10.05 -1.25
N ARG A 111 17.53 -11.09 -1.78
CA ARG A 111 16.80 -12.13 -1.03
C ARG A 111 15.77 -11.53 -0.07
N ARG A 112 15.15 -10.41 -0.46
CA ARG A 112 14.20 -9.67 0.38
C ARG A 112 12.76 -9.91 -0.06
N PHE A 113 11.86 -9.90 0.91
CA PHE A 113 10.45 -10.17 0.78
C PHE A 113 9.71 -9.00 1.39
N LEU A 114 8.78 -8.41 0.64
CA LEU A 114 7.86 -7.40 1.17
C LEU A 114 6.56 -8.11 1.53
N VAL A 115 6.32 -8.27 2.82
CA VAL A 115 5.09 -8.83 3.36
C VAL A 115 4.17 -7.68 3.78
N CYS A 116 2.92 -7.74 3.36
CA CYS A 116 1.93 -6.73 3.67
C CYS A 116 0.80 -7.35 4.48
N GLY A 117 0.45 -6.71 5.58
CA GLY A 117 -0.65 -7.12 6.43
C GLY A 117 -1.24 -5.94 7.18
N PHE A 118 -1.86 -6.25 8.29
CA PHE A 118 -2.46 -5.26 9.18
C PHE A 118 -2.19 -5.65 10.62
N PHE A 119 -2.10 -4.65 11.47
CA PHE A 119 -2.07 -4.81 12.92
C PHE A 119 -3.16 -3.92 13.54
N GLU A 120 -3.50 -4.20 14.78
CA GLU A 120 -4.50 -3.44 15.52
C GLU A 120 -3.86 -2.72 16.69
N SER A 121 -4.09 -1.42 16.80
CA SER A 121 -3.63 -0.60 17.91
C SER A 121 -4.74 0.33 18.35
N GLY A 122 -5.11 0.27 19.63
CA GLY A 122 -6.19 1.09 20.18
C GLY A 122 -7.55 0.90 19.49
N GLY A 123 -7.85 -0.30 18.97
CA GLY A 123 -9.09 -0.60 18.24
C GLY A 123 -9.11 -0.09 16.79
N ILE A 124 -7.99 0.44 16.28
CA ILE A 124 -7.84 0.88 14.90
C ILE A 124 -6.95 -0.11 14.16
N ARG A 125 -7.42 -0.58 12.99
CA ARG A 125 -6.67 -1.47 12.11
C ARG A 125 -5.80 -0.66 11.15
N LEU A 126 -4.49 -0.81 11.26
CA LEU A 126 -3.49 -0.07 10.47
C LEU A 126 -2.72 -1.00 9.54
N PRO A 127 -2.34 -0.54 8.33
CA PRO A 127 -1.52 -1.32 7.42
C PRO A 127 -0.09 -1.41 7.94
N LEU A 128 0.53 -2.59 7.82
CA LEU A 128 1.92 -2.81 8.17
C LEU A 128 2.64 -3.53 7.04
N HIS A 129 3.76 -2.96 6.60
CA HIS A 129 4.68 -3.57 5.66
C HIS A 129 5.91 -4.05 6.43
N VAL A 130 6.23 -5.31 6.24
CA VAL A 130 7.40 -5.96 6.85
C VAL A 130 8.33 -6.38 5.73
N VAL A 131 9.60 -6.00 5.86
CA VAL A 131 10.66 -6.38 4.94
C VAL A 131 11.49 -7.45 5.63
N ALA A 132 11.47 -8.65 5.06
CA ALA A 132 12.16 -9.79 5.61
C ALA A 132 13.20 -10.30 4.60
N GLN A 133 14.37 -10.70 5.08
CA GLN A 133 15.44 -11.27 4.29
C GLN A 133 15.54 -12.76 4.59
N MET A 134 15.40 -13.59 3.55
CA MET A 134 15.45 -15.04 3.70
C MET A 134 16.86 -15.60 3.48
N TYR A 135 17.21 -16.55 4.33
CA TYR A 135 18.39 -17.39 4.23
C TYR A 135 17.95 -18.85 4.02
N GLU A 136 18.90 -19.78 4.01
CA GLU A 136 18.59 -21.20 3.86
C GLU A 136 17.76 -21.70 5.04
N ASP A 137 18.20 -21.38 6.27
CA ASP A 137 17.65 -21.91 7.52
C ASP A 137 17.02 -20.85 8.44
N GLY A 138 16.76 -19.64 7.92
CA GLY A 138 16.23 -18.57 8.78
C GLY A 138 15.77 -17.33 8.04
N LEU A 139 15.19 -16.41 8.81
CA LEU A 139 14.62 -15.16 8.33
C LEU A 139 15.05 -13.98 9.22
N ASP A 140 15.62 -12.94 8.63
CA ASP A 140 15.84 -11.67 9.33
C ASP A 140 14.74 -10.67 8.98
N VAL A 141 14.08 -10.10 9.98
CA VAL A 141 13.22 -8.93 9.79
C VAL A 141 14.09 -7.68 9.79
N VAL A 142 14.36 -7.17 8.60
CA VAL A 142 15.31 -6.06 8.40
C VAL A 142 14.67 -4.72 8.75
N THR A 143 13.41 -4.51 8.38
CA THR A 143 12.65 -3.31 8.76
C THR A 143 11.14 -3.57 8.68
N ALA A 144 10.35 -2.76 9.35
CA ALA A 144 8.91 -2.73 9.22
C ALA A 144 8.42 -1.28 9.29
N PHE A 145 7.34 -0.94 8.61
CA PHE A 145 6.80 0.42 8.59
C PHE A 145 5.33 0.46 8.16
N ILE A 146 4.64 1.54 8.51
CA ILE A 146 3.26 1.85 8.16
C ILE A 146 3.26 2.61 6.82
N PRO A 147 2.85 1.98 5.71
CA PRO A 147 2.87 2.63 4.40
C PRO A 147 1.77 3.68 4.27
N LYS A 148 2.11 4.83 3.65
CA LYS A 148 1.09 5.80 3.21
C LYS A 148 0.16 5.23 2.11
N HIS A 149 0.67 4.30 1.31
CA HIS A 149 -0.05 3.64 0.22
C HIS A 149 0.09 2.12 0.35
N PRO A 150 -0.83 1.43 1.05
CA PRO A 150 -0.68 0.02 1.43
C PRO A 150 -0.61 -0.96 0.25
N HIS A 151 -1.14 -0.57 -0.91
CA HIS A 151 -1.18 -1.40 -2.10
C HIS A 151 0.03 -1.20 -3.03
N HIS A 152 0.92 -0.26 -2.71
CA HIS A 152 2.06 0.03 -3.57
C HIS A 152 3.25 -0.88 -3.25
N ILE A 153 3.77 -1.53 -4.28
CA ILE A 153 5.08 -2.18 -4.25
C ILE A 153 6.15 -1.09 -4.27
N ILE A 154 7.13 -1.22 -3.38
CA ILE A 154 8.23 -0.28 -3.22
C ILE A 154 9.35 -0.63 -4.20
N SER A 155 9.97 0.37 -4.82
CA SER A 155 11.11 0.15 -5.70
C SER A 155 12.37 -0.25 -4.93
N ARG A 156 13.31 -0.94 -5.60
CA ARG A 156 14.58 -1.37 -4.98
C ARG A 156 15.36 -0.19 -4.38
N ALA A 157 15.43 0.92 -5.10
CA ALA A 157 16.09 2.14 -4.64
C ALA A 157 15.45 2.71 -3.36
N ARG A 158 14.11 2.74 -3.30
CA ARG A 158 13.39 3.22 -2.11
C ARG A 158 13.55 2.27 -0.93
N LEU A 159 13.50 0.96 -1.17
CA LEU A 159 13.75 -0.05 -0.15
C LEU A 159 15.16 0.11 0.43
N ALA A 160 16.17 0.28 -0.41
CA ALA A 160 17.54 0.53 0.04
C ALA A 160 17.65 1.78 0.93
N VAL A 161 16.91 2.86 0.62
CA VAL A 161 16.88 4.06 1.46
C VAL A 161 16.25 3.80 2.84
N LEU A 162 15.18 3.00 2.91
CA LEU A 162 14.54 2.64 4.20
C LEU A 162 15.46 1.77 5.07
N LEU A 163 16.30 0.95 4.45
CA LEU A 163 17.23 0.05 5.12
C LEU A 163 18.53 0.73 5.52
N ARG A 164 18.95 1.76 4.79
CA ARG A 164 20.19 2.52 5.01
C ARG A 164 20.20 3.41 6.24
N TRP A 165 19.11 3.47 7.00
CA TRP A 165 19.05 4.31 8.19
C TRP A 165 20.07 3.89 9.27
N ASP A 166 20.71 2.72 9.16
CA ASP A 166 21.70 2.23 10.12
C ASP A 166 23.17 2.68 9.91
N ASP A 167 23.59 3.20 8.75
CA ASP A 167 25.05 3.41 8.52
C ASP A 167 25.54 4.87 8.46
N GLU A 168 24.69 5.83 8.14
CA GLU A 168 25.09 7.23 8.21
C GLU A 168 23.88 8.04 8.63
N GLN A 169 24.08 8.92 9.64
CA GLN A 169 23.21 10.06 9.86
C GLN A 169 22.77 10.57 8.50
N MET A 170 21.47 10.57 8.22
CA MET A 170 20.95 11.34 7.10
C MET A 170 21.46 12.77 7.31
N ARG A 171 22.57 13.13 6.65
CA ARG A 171 22.77 14.48 6.16
C ARG A 171 21.61 14.64 5.20
N ALA A 172 20.46 15.03 5.74
CA ALA A 172 19.40 15.58 4.96
C ALA A 172 20.10 16.55 4.03
N ARG A 173 20.19 16.21 2.75
CA ARG A 173 20.41 17.22 1.74
C ARG A 173 19.12 18.01 1.83
N THR A 174 19.09 18.98 2.73
CA THR A 174 18.25 20.15 2.60
C THR A 174 18.54 20.58 1.18
N ALA A 175 17.60 20.32 0.27
CA ALA A 175 17.68 20.91 -1.04
C ALA A 175 17.84 22.39 -0.73
N GLN A 176 19.03 22.95 -0.98
CA GLN A 176 19.11 24.39 -1.11
C GLN A 176 18.00 24.72 -2.10
N PRO A 177 17.09 25.65 -1.79
CA PRO A 177 16.22 26.21 -2.81
C PRO A 177 17.16 26.91 -3.80
N GLY A 178 17.72 26.13 -4.71
CA GLY A 178 18.57 26.56 -5.78
C GLY A 178 17.65 27.24 -6.75
N SER A 179 17.56 28.55 -6.61
CA SER A 179 17.24 29.40 -7.74
C SER A 179 18.11 28.90 -8.90
N ARG A 180 17.47 28.37 -9.95
CA ARG A 180 18.18 28.17 -11.21
C ARG A 180 18.71 29.54 -11.63
N ALA A 181 20.01 29.73 -11.48
CA ALA A 181 20.73 30.79 -12.18
C ALA A 181 20.53 30.53 -13.68
N GLY A 182 19.59 31.24 -14.30
CA GLY A 182 19.30 31.05 -15.72
C GLY A 182 17.88 31.37 -16.21
N THR A 183 17.00 32.00 -15.43
CA THR A 183 15.76 32.54 -16.00
C THR A 183 15.41 33.88 -15.38
N ARG A 184 15.74 34.95 -16.13
CA ARG A 184 15.38 36.33 -15.86
C ARG A 184 13.85 36.45 -15.82
N GLY A 185 13.31 36.89 -14.69
CA GLY A 185 11.90 37.26 -14.55
C GLY A 185 11.77 38.37 -13.52
N ARG A 186 11.82 39.61 -13.98
CA ARG A 186 11.60 40.82 -13.18
C ARG A 186 10.26 40.74 -12.44
N THR A 187 10.25 40.89 -11.13
CA THR A 187 9.25 41.76 -10.48
C THR A 187 9.75 42.23 -9.11
N ARG A 188 10.14 43.50 -9.08
CA ARG A 188 10.52 44.27 -7.88
C ARG A 188 9.24 44.59 -7.12
N TRP A 189 8.98 43.92 -6.01
CA TRP A 189 7.90 44.30 -5.11
C TRP A 189 8.35 45.55 -4.33
N LYS A 190 7.88 46.73 -4.74
CA LYS A 190 7.98 47.95 -3.94
C LYS A 190 7.04 47.78 -2.74
N ARG A 191 7.58 47.76 -1.52
CA ARG A 191 6.81 48.10 -0.33
C ARG A 191 6.57 49.61 -0.35
N GLY A 192 5.30 50.01 -0.40
CA GLY A 192 4.89 51.40 -0.21
C GLY A 192 4.98 51.77 1.26
N ASN A 193 5.44 53.00 1.51
CA ASN A 193 5.08 53.77 2.70
C ASN A 193 3.63 54.23 2.55
#